data_AF-A0A3B9VPY4-F1
#
_entry.id   AF-A0A3B9VPY4-F1
#
_cell.length_a   1.000
_cell.length_b   1.000
_cell.length_c   1.000
_cell.angle_alpha   90.00
_cell.angle_beta   90.00
_cell.angle_gamma   90.00
#
_symmetry.space_group_name_H-M   'P 1'
#
loop_
_entity.id
_entity.type
_entity.pdbx_description
1 polymer ?
#
loop_
_entity_poly.entity_id
_entity_poly.type
_entity_poly.pdbx_seq_one_letter_code
_entity_poly.pdbx_strand_id
1 'polypeptide(L)'
;MTDYLPLPGTPVNELDTPCIVVDLDIAEANITKLQAAANEMGVDVRPHFKTTKSPYWARKQLAAGAIGICCAKVGEAEVMVEAGVPDVMITNQVIGASKITRMVALARAANVIVAVDDSSNVQQLSEIASAAGA
;
A
#
# COMPACT_ATOMS: atom_id res chain seq x y z
N MET A 1 -2.44 -2.75 -26.44
CA MET A 1 -2.53 -4.15 -25.98
C MET A 1 -3.71 -4.24 -25.00
N THR A 2 -4.93 -4.09 -25.52
CA THR A 2 -6.18 -4.06 -24.74
C THR A 2 -7.29 -4.87 -25.41
N ASP A 3 -7.02 -5.45 -26.59
CA ASP A 3 -8.03 -6.01 -27.48
C ASP A 3 -8.62 -7.34 -26.97
N TYR A 4 -8.11 -7.84 -25.84
CA TYR A 4 -8.58 -9.05 -25.16
C TYR A 4 -9.20 -8.76 -23.79
N LEU A 5 -9.26 -7.49 -23.36
CA LEU A 5 -9.94 -7.15 -22.10
C LEU A 5 -11.45 -7.02 -22.34
N PRO A 6 -12.29 -7.50 -21.39
CA PRO A 6 -13.73 -7.29 -21.45
C PRO A 6 -14.03 -5.78 -21.43
N LEU A 7 -15.05 -5.37 -22.19
CA LEU A 7 -15.49 -3.98 -22.20
C LEU A 7 -16.31 -3.69 -20.93
N PRO A 8 -16.30 -2.45 -20.41
CA PRO A 8 -17.26 -2.07 -19.37
C PRO A 8 -18.69 -2.40 -19.79
N GLY A 9 -19.43 -3.14 -18.95
CA GLY A 9 -20.77 -3.63 -19.24
C GLY A 9 -20.84 -5.09 -19.72
N THR A 10 -19.72 -5.75 -20.00
CA THR A 10 -19.69 -7.19 -20.29
C THR A 10 -20.28 -7.99 -19.10
N PRO A 11 -21.28 -8.85 -19.32
CA PRO A 11 -21.83 -9.73 -18.29
C PRO A 11 -20.77 -10.64 -17.65
N VAL A 12 -20.88 -10.89 -16.35
CA VAL A 12 -19.87 -11.68 -15.59
C VAL A 12 -19.70 -13.10 -16.14
N ASN A 13 -20.78 -13.71 -16.65
CA ASN A 13 -20.75 -15.06 -17.25
C ASN A 13 -20.14 -15.10 -18.66
N GLU A 14 -19.81 -13.96 -19.25
CA GLU A 14 -19.13 -13.85 -20.55
C GLU A 14 -17.64 -13.51 -20.39
N LEU A 15 -17.15 -13.33 -19.15
CA LEU A 15 -15.74 -13.08 -18.89
C LEU A 15 -14.90 -14.32 -19.21
N ASP A 16 -13.81 -14.12 -19.93
CA ASP A 16 -12.84 -15.19 -20.17
C ASP A 16 -12.24 -15.67 -18.85
N THR A 17 -12.11 -17.00 -18.71
CA THR A 17 -11.65 -17.64 -17.47
C THR A 17 -10.29 -18.31 -17.67
N PRO A 18 -9.36 -18.20 -16.71
CA PRO A 18 -9.56 -17.69 -15.36
C PRO A 18 -9.46 -16.16 -15.25
N CYS A 19 -10.36 -15.56 -14.48
CA CYS A 19 -10.28 -14.15 -14.11
C CYS A 19 -10.58 -13.95 -12.61
N ILE A 20 -10.04 -12.88 -12.03
CA ILE A 20 -10.38 -12.44 -10.67
C ILE A 20 -11.46 -11.38 -10.79
N VAL A 21 -12.62 -11.63 -10.18
CA VAL A 21 -13.74 -10.70 -10.12
C VAL A 21 -13.85 -10.15 -8.70
N VAL A 22 -14.08 -8.84 -8.59
CA VAL A 22 -14.37 -8.17 -7.33
C VAL A 22 -15.74 -7.52 -7.45
N ASP A 23 -16.64 -7.89 -6.55
CA ASP A 23 -17.92 -7.20 -6.37
C ASP A 23 -17.66 -5.84 -5.72
N LEU A 24 -17.94 -4.76 -6.46
CA LEU A 24 -17.65 -3.40 -6.03
C LEU A 24 -18.53 -2.98 -4.85
N ASP A 25 -19.82 -3.34 -4.85
CA ASP A 25 -20.76 -2.97 -3.79
C ASP A 25 -20.33 -3.60 -2.46
N ILE A 26 -19.94 -4.88 -2.49
CA ILE A 26 -19.44 -5.59 -1.31
C ILE A 26 -18.10 -4.98 -0.84
N ALA A 27 -17.18 -4.70 -1.77
CA ALA A 27 -15.88 -4.14 -1.41
C ALA A 27 -16.00 -2.75 -0.76
N GLU A 28 -16.86 -1.88 -1.31
CA GLU A 28 -17.10 -0.54 -0.81
C GLU A 28 -17.85 -0.54 0.53
N ALA A 29 -18.83 -1.42 0.69
CA ALA A 29 -19.51 -1.63 1.97
C ALA A 29 -18.53 -2.10 3.06
N ASN A 30 -17.59 -3.00 2.72
CA ASN A 30 -16.56 -3.48 3.64
C ASN A 30 -15.59 -2.37 4.07
N ILE A 31 -15.17 -1.51 3.13
CA ILE A 31 -14.31 -0.35 3.45
C ILE A 31 -15.03 0.58 4.44
N THR A 32 -16.29 0.93 4.14
CA THR A 32 -17.09 1.81 4.99
C THR A 32 -17.29 1.22 6.38
N LYS A 33 -17.61 -0.08 6.46
CA LYS A 33 -17.81 -0.79 7.72
C LYS A 33 -16.56 -0.81 8.58
N LEU A 34 -15.39 -1.10 7.99
CA LEU A 34 -14.12 -1.11 8.72
C LEU A 34 -13.82 0.27 9.31
N GLN A 35 -13.95 1.32 8.50
CA GLN A 35 -13.65 2.67 8.95
C GLN A 35 -14.63 3.16 10.01
N ALA A 36 -15.93 2.89 9.86
CA ALA A 36 -16.93 3.25 10.86
C ALA A 36 -16.65 2.59 12.22
N ALA A 37 -16.31 1.30 12.22
CA ALA A 37 -15.97 0.59 13.45
C ALA A 37 -14.71 1.17 14.12
N ALA A 38 -13.68 1.53 13.35
CA ALA A 38 -12.48 2.15 13.89
C ALA A 38 -12.75 3.54 14.49
N ASN A 39 -13.57 4.35 13.81
CA ASN A 39 -14.01 5.64 14.31
C ASN A 39 -14.78 5.51 15.63
N GLU A 40 -15.68 4.53 15.75
CA GLU A 40 -16.43 4.25 16.98
C GLU A 40 -15.50 3.86 18.14
N MET A 41 -14.44 3.09 17.86
CA MET A 41 -13.42 2.71 18.83
C MET A 41 -12.40 3.83 19.13
N GLY A 42 -12.42 4.93 18.38
CA GLY A 42 -11.44 6.02 18.52
C GLY A 42 -10.01 5.61 18.12
N VAL A 43 -9.86 4.70 17.16
CA VAL A 43 -8.56 4.23 16.66
C VAL A 43 -8.37 4.52 15.17
N ASP A 44 -7.14 4.76 14.76
CA ASP A 44 -6.80 4.95 13.36
C ASP A 44 -6.70 3.64 12.59
N VAL A 45 -7.03 3.69 11.29
CA VAL A 45 -6.88 2.54 10.38
C VAL A 45 -5.74 2.79 9.40
N ARG A 46 -4.84 1.81 9.32
CA ARG A 46 -3.81 1.73 8.29
C ARG A 46 -3.89 0.36 7.58
N PRO A 47 -4.66 0.24 6.49
CA PRO A 47 -4.93 -1.04 5.87
C PRO A 47 -3.69 -1.67 5.21
N HIS A 48 -3.62 -3.01 5.22
CA HIS A 48 -2.50 -3.73 4.64
C HIS A 48 -2.73 -4.14 3.17
N PHE A 49 -1.88 -3.63 2.28
CA PHE A 49 -1.98 -3.76 0.83
C PHE A 49 -1.31 -4.99 0.21
N LYS A 50 -0.84 -5.94 1.03
CA LYS A 50 -0.37 -7.24 0.51
C LYS A 50 -1.49 -8.03 -0.19
N THR A 51 -2.74 -7.78 0.20
CA THR A 51 -3.93 -8.48 -0.29
C THR A 51 -4.32 -7.99 -1.68
N THR A 52 -4.51 -6.69 -1.85
CA THR A 52 -5.08 -6.12 -3.08
C THR A 52 -4.02 -5.64 -4.06
N LYS A 53 -2.85 -5.21 -3.58
CA LYS A 53 -1.71 -4.69 -4.39
C LYS A 53 -2.13 -3.68 -5.45
N SER A 54 -3.17 -2.88 -5.18
CA SER A 54 -3.82 -2.01 -6.17
C SER A 54 -4.00 -0.59 -5.63
N PRO A 55 -3.39 0.42 -6.27
CA PRO A 55 -3.57 1.82 -5.86
C PRO A 55 -5.02 2.31 -5.95
N TYR A 56 -5.87 1.68 -6.76
CA TYR A 56 -7.30 1.99 -6.82
C TYR A 56 -7.97 1.78 -5.45
N TRP A 57 -7.72 0.63 -4.82
CA TRP A 57 -8.27 0.32 -3.51
C TRP A 57 -7.63 1.16 -2.40
N ALA A 58 -6.36 1.53 -2.54
CA ALA A 58 -5.68 2.41 -1.57
C ALA A 58 -6.37 3.76 -1.51
N ARG A 59 -6.64 4.37 -2.68
CA ARG A 59 -7.35 5.65 -2.76
C ARG A 59 -8.74 5.59 -2.15
N LYS A 60 -9.49 4.49 -2.35
CA LYS A 60 -10.82 4.33 -1.72
C LYS A 60 -10.74 4.27 -0.19
N GLN A 61 -9.75 3.55 0.36
CA GLN A 61 -9.60 3.45 1.82
C GLN A 61 -9.10 4.76 2.44
N LEU A 62 -8.18 5.46 1.77
CA LEU A 62 -7.74 6.80 2.18
C LEU A 62 -8.91 7.79 2.16
N ALA A 63 -9.73 7.76 1.10
CA ALA A 63 -10.93 8.61 1.00
C ALA A 63 -11.98 8.28 2.08
N ALA A 64 -12.02 7.04 2.58
CA ALA A 64 -12.89 6.67 3.69
C ALA A 64 -12.40 7.22 5.04
N GLY A 65 -11.10 7.45 5.21
CA GLY A 65 -10.51 7.98 6.44
C GLY A 65 -9.27 7.24 6.95
N ALA A 66 -8.71 6.29 6.18
CA ALA A 66 -7.46 5.65 6.55
C ALA A 66 -6.31 6.67 6.61
N ILE A 67 -5.43 6.54 7.61
CA ILE A 67 -4.32 7.49 7.84
C ILE A 67 -3.10 7.24 6.94
N GLY A 68 -3.18 6.23 6.07
CA GLY A 68 -2.08 5.74 5.25
C GLY A 68 -2.28 4.27 4.94
N ILE A 69 -1.24 3.61 4.44
CA ILE A 69 -1.29 2.17 4.13
C ILE A 69 -0.11 1.41 4.74
N CYS A 70 -0.24 0.08 4.78
CA CYS A 70 0.82 -0.86 5.10
C CYS A 70 1.23 -1.70 3.88
N CYS A 71 2.52 -1.74 3.57
CA CYS A 71 3.14 -2.57 2.54
C CYS A 71 4.03 -3.65 3.17
N ALA A 72 4.15 -4.82 2.52
CA ALA A 72 5.01 -5.90 3.00
C ALA A 72 6.47 -5.77 2.53
N LYS A 73 6.70 -5.08 1.41
CA LYS A 73 8.01 -4.93 0.76
C LYS A 73 8.16 -3.55 0.10
N VAL A 74 9.42 -3.12 -0.07
CA VAL A 74 9.79 -1.84 -0.72
C VAL A 74 9.15 -1.68 -2.10
N GLY A 75 9.12 -2.74 -2.92
CA GLY A 75 8.50 -2.66 -4.27
C GLY A 75 7.00 -2.37 -4.25
N GLU A 76 6.28 -2.78 -3.20
CA GLU A 76 4.87 -2.40 -3.04
C GLU A 76 4.74 -0.94 -2.62
N ALA A 77 5.64 -0.48 -1.74
CA ALA A 77 5.68 0.91 -1.30
C ALA A 77 5.99 1.86 -2.47
N GLU A 78 6.92 1.50 -3.35
CA GLU A 78 7.24 2.27 -4.56
C GLU A 78 6.01 2.54 -5.42
N VAL A 79 5.24 1.49 -5.75
CA VAL A 79 4.01 1.61 -6.55
C VAL A 79 2.96 2.50 -5.86
N MET A 80 2.87 2.43 -4.53
CA MET A 80 1.88 3.22 -3.78
C MET A 80 2.28 4.69 -3.68
N VAL A 81 3.57 4.98 -3.43
CA VAL A 81 4.10 6.35 -3.42
C VAL A 81 4.00 6.97 -4.80
N GLU A 82 4.34 6.24 -5.87
CA GLU A 82 4.16 6.70 -7.26
C GLU A 82 2.69 7.00 -7.59
N ALA A 83 1.76 6.23 -7.02
CA ALA A 83 0.33 6.49 -7.15
C ALA A 83 -0.20 7.63 -6.25
N GLY A 84 0.68 8.34 -5.54
CA GLY A 84 0.36 9.51 -4.74
C GLY A 84 -0.12 9.21 -3.31
N VAL A 85 0.15 8.01 -2.77
CA VAL A 85 -0.14 7.72 -1.36
C VAL A 85 0.88 8.44 -0.47
N PRO A 86 0.45 9.37 0.40
CA PRO A 86 1.36 10.26 1.11
C PRO A 86 2.00 9.63 2.35
N ASP A 87 1.46 8.53 2.86
CA ASP A 87 1.92 7.89 4.08
C ASP A 87 1.89 6.36 3.96
N VAL A 88 3.08 5.76 3.98
CA VAL A 88 3.30 4.33 3.74
C VAL A 88 4.17 3.74 4.86
N MET A 89 3.63 2.72 5.53
CA MET A 89 4.39 1.91 6.47
C MET A 89 4.81 0.59 5.81
N ILE A 90 6.09 0.29 5.80
CA ILE A 90 6.59 -1.05 5.49
C ILE A 90 6.56 -1.85 6.79
N THR A 91 5.55 -2.72 6.94
CA THR A 91 5.34 -3.54 8.14
C THR A 91 6.25 -4.77 8.14
N ASN A 92 7.54 -4.56 7.87
CA ASN A 92 8.57 -5.59 7.77
C ASN A 92 9.97 -4.94 7.83
N GLN A 93 10.99 -5.72 8.15
CA GLN A 93 12.39 -5.28 8.11
C GLN A 93 12.88 -5.13 6.67
N VAL A 94 13.63 -4.05 6.41
CA VAL A 94 14.26 -3.79 5.12
C VAL A 94 15.75 -4.08 5.21
N ILE A 95 16.13 -5.26 4.75
CA ILE A 95 17.51 -5.75 4.83
C ILE A 95 18.24 -5.65 3.48
N GLY A 96 19.44 -5.08 3.53
CA GLY A 96 20.38 -4.97 2.41
C GLY A 96 20.40 -3.58 1.77
N ALA A 97 21.61 -3.07 1.52
CA ALA A 97 21.86 -1.69 1.10
C ALA A 97 20.98 -1.23 -0.07
N SER A 98 20.89 -2.00 -1.15
CA SER A 98 20.06 -1.66 -2.31
C SER A 98 18.57 -1.45 -1.97
N LYS A 99 18.00 -2.26 -1.07
CA LYS A 99 16.60 -2.11 -0.68
C LYS A 99 16.40 -0.88 0.21
N ILE A 100 17.34 -0.65 1.12
CA ILE A 100 17.33 0.52 2.01
C ILE A 100 17.45 1.81 1.18
N THR A 101 18.39 1.89 0.24
CA THR A 101 18.56 3.05 -0.64
C THR A 101 17.28 3.37 -1.42
N ARG A 102 16.61 2.34 -1.96
CA ARG A 102 15.33 2.51 -2.65
C ARG A 102 14.23 3.03 -1.73
N MET A 103 14.10 2.46 -0.53
CA MET A 103 13.14 2.92 0.48
C MET A 103 13.40 4.38 0.89
N VAL A 104 14.66 4.74 1.15
CA VAL A 104 15.07 6.11 1.51
C VAL A 104 14.72 7.10 0.40
N ALA A 105 14.88 6.72 -0.87
CA ALA A 105 14.49 7.59 -1.99
C ALA A 105 12.99 7.95 -1.98
N LEU A 106 12.12 7.05 -1.49
CA LEU A 106 10.69 7.30 -1.36
C LEU A 106 10.36 8.38 -0.32
N ALA A 107 11.19 8.54 0.71
CA ALA A 107 10.98 9.53 1.77
C ALA A 107 10.97 10.99 1.26
N ARG A 108 11.46 11.22 0.04
CA ARG A 108 11.40 12.54 -0.63
C ARG A 108 9.99 12.91 -1.10
N ALA A 109 9.12 11.92 -1.32
CA ALA A 109 7.79 12.11 -1.91
C ALA A 109 6.65 11.73 -0.95
N ALA A 110 6.93 10.93 0.08
CA ALA A 110 5.94 10.47 1.04
C ALA A 110 6.57 10.29 2.43
N ASN A 111 5.72 10.24 3.46
CA ASN A 111 6.11 9.75 4.78
C ASN A 111 6.30 8.22 4.70
N VAL A 112 7.50 7.74 5.00
CA VAL A 112 7.85 6.31 4.95
C VAL A 112 8.26 5.83 6.33
N ILE A 113 7.50 4.87 6.85
CA ILE A 113 7.73 4.24 8.16
C ILE A 113 8.22 2.81 7.93
N VAL A 114 9.21 2.35 8.69
CA VAL A 114 9.73 0.97 8.59
C VAL A 114 9.82 0.32 9.97
N ALA A 115 9.50 -0.97 10.04
CA ALA A 115 9.69 -1.76 11.25
C ALA A 115 11.14 -2.21 11.40
N VAL A 116 11.66 -2.18 12.63
CA VAL A 116 13.00 -2.62 12.99
C VAL A 116 12.94 -3.48 14.25
N ASP A 117 13.76 -4.53 14.30
CA ASP A 117 13.88 -5.43 15.46
C ASP A 117 15.34 -5.83 15.76
N ASP A 118 16.30 -5.30 14.99
CA ASP A 118 17.72 -5.59 15.11
C ASP A 118 18.54 -4.29 15.06
N SER A 119 19.47 -4.13 16.01
CA SER A 119 20.27 -2.90 16.14
C SER A 119 21.24 -2.68 14.98
N SER A 120 21.74 -3.76 14.35
CA SER A 120 22.61 -3.63 13.18
C SER A 120 21.82 -3.13 11.97
N ASN A 121 20.56 -3.53 11.82
CA ASN A 121 19.69 -2.98 10.77
C ASN A 121 19.38 -1.50 11.00
N VAL A 122 19.13 -1.08 12.25
CA VAL A 122 18.94 0.34 12.60
C VAL A 122 20.17 1.17 12.21
N GLN A 123 21.38 0.69 12.47
CA GLN A 123 22.62 1.37 12.08
C GLN A 123 22.72 1.52 10.55
N GLN A 124 22.49 0.44 9.80
CA GLN A 124 22.52 0.48 8.33
C GLN A 124 21.48 1.44 7.74
N LEU A 125 20.26 1.46 8.31
CA LEU A 125 19.21 2.40 7.92
C LEU A 125 19.66 3.85 8.14
N SER A 126 20.20 4.15 9.33
CA SER A 126 20.67 5.49 9.70
C SER A 126 21.81 5.97 8.81
N GLU A 127 22.80 5.12 8.52
CA GLU A 127 23.95 5.46 7.67
C GLU A 127 23.50 5.83 6.25
N ILE A 128 22.64 4.99 5.64
CA ILE A 128 22.18 5.20 4.26
C ILE A 128 21.22 6.41 4.17
N ALA A 129 20.33 6.59 5.14
CA ALA A 129 19.43 7.75 5.20
C ALA A 129 20.22 9.06 5.34
N SER A 130 21.19 9.10 6.27
CA SER A 130 22.04 10.28 6.50
C SER A 130 22.87 10.62 5.26
N ALA A 131 23.44 9.62 4.58
CA ALA A 131 24.19 9.82 3.34
C ALA A 131 23.33 10.37 2.19
N ALA A 132 22.02 10.11 2.21
CA ALA A 132 21.06 10.62 1.23
C ALA A 132 20.46 11.99 1.61
N GLY A 133 20.73 12.49 2.81
CA GLY A 133 20.11 13.72 3.35
C GLY A 133 18.60 13.59 3.56
N ALA A 134 18.15 12.38 3.92
CA ALA A 134 16.76 12.05 4.21
C ALA A 134 16.51 11.93 5.71
#